data_AF-A0A175VQ49-F1
#
_entry.id   AF-A0A175VQ49-F1
#
_cell.length_a   1.000
_cell.length_b   1.000
_cell.length_c   1.000
_cell.angle_alpha   90.00
_cell.angle_beta   90.00
_cell.angle_gamma   90.00
#
_symmetry.space_group_name_H-M   'P 1'
#
loop_
_entity.id
_entity.type
_entity.pdbx_description
1 polymer ?
#
loop_
_entity_poly.entity_id
_entity_poly.type
_entity_poly.pdbx_seq_one_letter_code
_entity_poly.pdbx_strand_id
1 'polypeptide(L)'
;MSSDSDSDSDSWTLPPELYHRDYTEVPKSTFKYGEELSDPSPWTRSMVKLEFRKNGAEKFGTAFYLDIPEAKYKNTSVNVILTAAHNLISENGMRTTQLKVFSEESNDGWLVRDEYVRICPEYEENPEEDGSPFDWGVIFEPKGKQRLKKGKGEHRFRYNLAFAVNPPSHREENVLFQFMKAHIKISGYKNKGKIERQGTDPGKGVRLNLDVLQQLFDWAGVARRSVSLKGYNTERFHDEGLYLRFPSPEAFGRVRLGAHELNTAFDILPAGRTAEGEATYVFRLLQPPGWPTEGAEYLWVLWDPARDRAVLSPTLHKYSVVVLYKIDPSKPQFSILPVGVPGGGEKQLIMGSEYIHREDLCYGPVESSEVSFGPWDGDPTSFFIFVQGT
;
A
#
# COMPACT_ATOMS: atom_id res chain seq x y z
N MET A 1 1.53 -31.09 48.07
CA MET A 1 0.10 -30.73 48.01
C MET A 1 -0.07 -29.92 46.73
N SER A 2 -0.72 -30.54 45.76
CA SER A 2 -1.07 -29.94 44.47
C SER A 2 -2.26 -29.02 44.68
N SER A 3 -2.18 -27.78 44.21
CA SER A 3 -3.32 -26.88 44.12
C SER A 3 -3.16 -26.03 42.87
N ASP A 4 -3.67 -26.60 41.78
CA ASP A 4 -4.58 -26.00 40.81
C ASP A 4 -4.25 -24.62 40.24
N SER A 5 -3.77 -24.70 39.02
CA SER A 5 -3.84 -23.71 37.95
C SER A 5 -5.29 -23.48 37.53
N ASP A 6 -5.92 -22.42 38.01
CA ASP A 6 -7.13 -21.87 37.41
C ASP A 6 -6.72 -20.94 36.26
N SER A 7 -6.76 -21.49 35.06
CA SER A 7 -6.61 -20.76 33.81
C SER A 7 -7.86 -19.92 33.55
N ASP A 8 -7.73 -18.60 33.71
CA ASP A 8 -8.72 -17.58 33.31
C ASP A 8 -8.87 -17.51 31.77
N SER A 9 -9.26 -18.61 31.12
CA SER A 9 -9.66 -18.60 29.71
C SER A 9 -11.14 -18.24 29.50
N ASP A 10 -11.90 -18.04 30.58
CA ASP A 10 -13.34 -17.78 30.54
C ASP A 10 -13.64 -16.29 30.69
N SER A 11 -13.47 -15.52 29.61
CA SER A 11 -14.39 -14.43 29.21
C SER A 11 -13.81 -13.54 28.10
N TRP A 12 -13.25 -14.15 27.05
CA TRP A 12 -13.10 -13.38 25.82
C TRP A 12 -14.49 -13.18 25.19
N THR A 13 -15.15 -12.08 25.52
CA THR A 13 -16.36 -11.61 24.85
C THR A 13 -15.97 -10.65 23.73
N LEU A 14 -16.31 -11.05 22.51
CA LEU A 14 -16.16 -10.24 21.33
C LEU A 14 -16.95 -8.92 21.53
N PRO A 15 -16.39 -7.73 21.28
CA PRO A 15 -17.06 -6.45 21.54
C PRO A 15 -18.36 -6.28 20.75
N PRO A 16 -19.43 -5.69 21.32
CA PRO A 16 -20.72 -5.49 20.65
C PRO A 16 -20.64 -4.69 19.36
N GLU A 17 -19.58 -3.90 19.14
CA GLU A 17 -19.37 -3.14 17.91
C GLU A 17 -18.95 -4.03 16.73
N LEU A 18 -18.48 -5.24 17.02
CA LEU A 18 -18.02 -6.22 16.03
C LEU A 18 -19.04 -7.33 15.74
N TYR A 19 -20.17 -7.37 16.45
CA TYR A 19 -21.30 -8.23 16.08
C TYR A 19 -22.64 -7.51 16.29
N HIS A 20 -23.45 -7.47 15.24
CA HIS A 20 -24.79 -6.90 15.30
C HIS A 20 -25.67 -7.76 16.22
N ARG A 21 -26.52 -7.12 17.05
CA ARG A 21 -27.35 -7.82 18.04
C ARG A 21 -28.34 -8.81 17.39
N ASP A 22 -28.71 -8.56 16.14
CA ASP A 22 -29.27 -9.56 15.23
C ASP A 22 -28.15 -10.18 14.40
N TYR A 23 -27.68 -11.36 14.81
CA TYR A 23 -26.67 -12.17 14.11
C TYR A 23 -27.08 -12.57 12.68
N THR A 24 -28.32 -12.30 12.27
CA THR A 24 -28.83 -12.52 10.93
C THR A 24 -28.58 -11.36 9.97
N GLU A 25 -28.26 -10.17 10.48
CA GLU A 25 -27.94 -9.02 9.64
C GLU A 25 -26.45 -8.72 9.68
N VAL A 26 -25.78 -8.97 8.54
CA VAL A 26 -24.39 -8.56 8.31
C VAL A 26 -24.31 -7.06 8.61
N PRO A 27 -23.35 -6.60 9.43
CA PRO A 27 -23.16 -5.18 9.68
C PRO A 27 -23.11 -4.47 8.33
N LYS A 28 -24.02 -3.52 8.11
CA LYS A 28 -24.00 -2.67 6.92
C LYS A 28 -22.69 -1.89 6.97
N SER A 29 -21.65 -2.41 6.31
CA SER A 29 -20.40 -1.69 6.12
C SER A 29 -20.72 -0.46 5.27
N THR A 30 -21.00 0.66 5.93
CA THR A 30 -21.15 1.96 5.28
C THR A 30 -19.80 2.53 4.85
N PHE A 31 -18.70 1.79 5.05
CA PHE A 31 -17.36 2.25 4.75
C PHE A 31 -16.91 1.82 3.36
N LYS A 32 -16.83 2.79 2.45
CA LYS A 32 -16.69 2.63 1.01
C LYS A 32 -15.25 2.96 0.58
N TYR A 33 -14.33 2.00 0.65
CA TYR A 33 -12.95 2.19 0.19
C TYR A 33 -12.75 1.60 -1.22
N GLY A 34 -12.22 2.39 -2.14
CA GLY A 34 -11.83 1.97 -3.49
C GLY A 34 -12.96 1.90 -4.51
N GLU A 35 -14.04 1.16 -4.24
CA GLU A 35 -15.01 0.77 -5.28
C GLU A 35 -15.96 1.89 -5.75
N GLU A 36 -16.56 2.68 -4.86
CA GLU A 36 -17.49 3.75 -5.29
C GLU A 36 -16.78 5.03 -5.77
N LEU A 37 -15.48 5.18 -5.55
CA LEU A 37 -14.74 6.36 -6.03
C LEU A 37 -14.14 6.16 -7.43
N SER A 38 -13.97 4.91 -7.86
CA SER A 38 -13.93 4.65 -9.29
C SER A 38 -15.36 4.68 -9.79
N ASP A 39 -15.89 5.85 -10.15
CA ASP A 39 -16.96 5.91 -11.14
C ASP A 39 -16.47 5.02 -12.30
N PRO A 40 -17.11 3.87 -12.58
CA PRO A 40 -16.67 3.02 -13.65
C PRO A 40 -16.84 3.74 -14.98
N SER A 41 -17.73 4.73 -15.09
CA SER A 41 -18.06 5.41 -16.33
C SER A 41 -16.83 6.03 -17.06
N PRO A 42 -15.85 6.64 -16.38
CA PRO A 42 -14.61 7.13 -16.97
C PRO A 42 -13.43 6.14 -16.99
N TRP A 43 -13.60 4.81 -16.83
CA TRP A 43 -12.46 3.86 -16.86
C TRP A 43 -11.57 4.02 -18.11
N THR A 44 -12.17 4.38 -19.25
CA THR A 44 -11.47 4.68 -20.51
C THR A 44 -10.44 5.80 -20.39
N ARG A 45 -10.62 6.75 -19.46
CA ARG A 45 -9.66 7.84 -19.20
C ARG A 45 -8.41 7.37 -18.49
N SER A 46 -8.51 6.27 -17.75
CA SER A 46 -7.35 5.65 -17.10
C SER A 46 -6.60 4.73 -18.05
N MET A 47 -7.15 4.41 -19.22
CA MET A 47 -6.48 3.61 -20.25
C MET A 47 -5.68 4.48 -21.21
N VAL A 48 -4.60 3.91 -21.70
CA VAL A 48 -3.79 4.50 -22.77
C VAL A 48 -3.54 3.48 -23.86
N LYS A 49 -3.43 3.98 -25.09
CA LYS A 49 -2.98 3.19 -26.24
C LYS A 49 -1.46 3.27 -26.34
N LEU A 50 -0.82 2.13 -26.57
CA LEU A 50 0.60 2.07 -26.90
C LEU A 50 0.78 1.84 -28.41
N GLU A 51 1.77 2.52 -28.99
CA GLU A 51 2.28 2.27 -30.35
C GLU A 51 3.79 2.07 -30.23
N PHE A 52 4.32 1.01 -30.84
CA PHE A 52 5.73 0.68 -30.73
C PHE A 52 6.20 -0.18 -31.91
N ARG A 53 7.51 -0.27 -32.10
CA ARG A 53 8.13 -1.20 -33.05
C ARG A 53 8.72 -2.40 -32.32
N LYS A 54 8.33 -3.60 -32.74
CA LYS A 54 8.80 -4.89 -32.22
C LYS A 54 9.14 -5.79 -33.41
N ASN A 55 10.36 -6.35 -33.43
CA ASN A 55 10.86 -7.18 -34.54
C ASN A 55 10.67 -6.52 -35.93
N GLY A 56 10.95 -5.22 -36.03
CA GLY A 56 10.83 -4.44 -37.27
C GLY A 56 9.41 -4.07 -37.71
N ALA A 57 8.37 -4.59 -37.05
CA ALA A 57 6.98 -4.29 -37.35
C ALA A 57 6.39 -3.31 -36.34
N GLU A 58 5.49 -2.45 -36.80
CA GLU A 58 4.65 -1.63 -35.94
C GLU A 58 3.59 -2.50 -35.24
N LYS A 59 3.44 -2.29 -33.94
CA LYS A 59 2.55 -3.02 -33.05
C LYS A 59 1.82 -2.03 -32.15
N PHE A 60 0.70 -2.49 -31.61
CA PHE A 60 -0.14 -1.71 -30.72
C PHE A 60 -0.42 -2.51 -29.45
N GLY A 61 -0.50 -1.81 -28.34
CA GLY A 61 -0.80 -2.38 -27.03
C GLY A 61 -1.76 -1.51 -26.25
N THR A 62 -2.11 -1.98 -25.05
CA THR A 62 -2.94 -1.25 -24.10
C THR A 62 -2.19 -1.16 -22.77
N ALA A 63 -2.38 -0.06 -22.06
CA ALA A 63 -1.85 0.12 -20.72
C ALA A 63 -2.83 0.96 -19.90
N PHE A 64 -2.58 1.09 -18.61
CA PHE A 64 -3.44 1.88 -17.74
C PHE A 64 -2.67 2.61 -16.64
N TYR A 65 -3.15 3.80 -16.28
CA TYR A 65 -2.60 4.60 -15.19
C TYR A 65 -2.95 3.99 -13.84
N LEU A 66 -1.95 3.86 -12.98
CA LEU A 66 -2.09 3.53 -11.56
C LEU A 66 -1.93 4.79 -10.70
N ASP A 67 -2.82 5.00 -9.74
CA ASP A 67 -2.71 6.07 -8.76
C ASP A 67 -1.76 5.68 -7.61
N ILE A 68 -0.46 5.73 -7.88
CA ILE A 68 0.56 5.58 -6.83
C ILE A 68 0.84 6.96 -6.22
N PRO A 69 0.49 7.20 -4.94
CA PRO A 69 0.73 8.48 -4.31
C PRO A 69 2.21 8.81 -4.24
N GLU A 70 2.54 10.09 -4.45
CA GLU A 70 3.91 10.59 -4.32
C GLU A 70 4.96 9.90 -5.21
N ALA A 71 4.54 9.15 -6.23
CA ALA A 71 5.42 8.41 -7.13
C ALA A 71 6.50 9.30 -7.75
N LYS A 72 7.75 8.88 -7.55
CA LYS A 72 8.93 9.52 -8.13
C LYS A 72 9.78 8.49 -8.83
N TYR A 73 10.36 8.88 -9.94
CA TYR A 73 11.32 8.05 -10.63
C TYR A 73 12.50 8.94 -11.03
N LYS A 74 13.71 8.56 -10.60
CA LYS A 74 14.93 9.37 -10.76
C LYS A 74 14.73 10.83 -10.32
N ASN A 75 14.21 11.02 -9.10
CA ASN A 75 13.92 12.33 -8.49
C ASN A 75 12.89 13.21 -9.22
N THR A 76 12.19 12.67 -10.22
CA THR A 76 11.14 13.39 -10.94
C THR A 76 9.79 12.82 -10.53
N SER A 77 8.80 13.67 -10.26
CA SER A 77 7.43 13.23 -10.02
C SER A 77 6.85 12.62 -11.30
N VAL A 78 6.22 11.44 -11.21
CA VAL A 78 5.76 10.68 -12.37
C VAL A 78 4.31 10.21 -12.22
N ASN A 79 3.66 9.95 -13.35
CA ASN A 79 2.53 9.03 -13.44
C ASN A 79 3.07 7.62 -13.67
N VAL A 80 2.39 6.62 -13.12
CA VAL A 80 2.75 5.22 -13.28
C VAL A 80 1.76 4.58 -14.25
N ILE A 81 2.26 4.02 -15.35
CA ILE A 81 1.47 3.33 -16.36
C ILE A 81 1.86 1.85 -16.34
N LEU A 82 0.92 0.97 -16.03
CA LEU A 82 1.11 -0.48 -16.05
C LEU A 82 0.69 -1.05 -17.41
N THR A 83 1.51 -1.94 -17.96
CA THR A 83 1.24 -2.66 -19.20
C THR A 83 1.76 -4.10 -19.11
N ALA A 84 1.44 -4.91 -20.11
CA ALA A 84 2.04 -6.22 -20.28
C ALA A 84 3.50 -6.10 -20.72
N ALA A 85 4.38 -6.94 -20.17
CA ALA A 85 5.80 -6.93 -20.50
C ALA A 85 6.06 -7.26 -21.97
N HIS A 86 5.23 -8.11 -22.59
CA HIS A 86 5.35 -8.42 -24.02
C HIS A 86 5.15 -7.18 -24.93
N ASN A 87 4.61 -6.07 -24.44
CA ASN A 87 4.57 -4.80 -25.18
C ASN A 87 5.90 -4.04 -25.12
N LEU A 88 6.79 -4.40 -24.20
CA LEU A 88 8.04 -3.72 -23.88
C LEU A 88 9.28 -4.51 -24.33
N ILE A 89 9.18 -5.83 -24.46
CA ILE A 89 10.26 -6.72 -24.89
C ILE A 89 9.75 -7.85 -25.79
N SER A 90 10.58 -8.32 -26.72
CA SER A 90 10.32 -9.52 -27.51
C SER A 90 10.88 -10.79 -26.88
N GLU A 91 10.34 -11.93 -27.34
CA GLU A 91 10.79 -13.29 -27.02
C GLU A 91 12.30 -13.51 -27.17
N ASN A 92 12.96 -12.75 -28.05
CA ASN A 92 14.41 -12.80 -28.25
C ASN A 92 15.20 -11.82 -27.36
N GLY A 93 14.56 -11.23 -26.34
CA GLY A 93 15.17 -10.28 -25.41
C GLY A 93 15.37 -8.85 -25.95
N MET A 94 14.94 -8.55 -27.18
CA MET A 94 15.07 -7.18 -27.71
C MET A 94 13.95 -6.28 -27.18
N ARG A 95 14.33 -5.14 -26.60
CA ARG A 95 13.35 -4.12 -26.16
C ARG A 95 12.64 -3.47 -27.34
N THR A 96 11.38 -3.08 -27.14
CA THR A 96 10.61 -2.36 -28.16
C THR A 96 11.16 -0.94 -28.34
N THR A 97 11.05 -0.43 -29.57
CA THR A 97 11.58 0.89 -29.95
C THR A 97 10.46 1.80 -30.40
N GLN A 98 10.69 3.12 -30.39
CA GLN A 98 9.70 4.13 -30.77
C GLN A 98 8.38 4.01 -29.98
N LEU A 99 8.46 3.59 -28.72
CA LEU A 99 7.30 3.44 -27.85
C LEU A 99 6.63 4.81 -27.62
N LYS A 100 5.35 4.92 -27.96
CA LYS A 100 4.52 6.10 -27.73
C LYS A 100 3.30 5.76 -26.90
N VAL A 101 2.96 6.66 -25.98
CA VAL A 101 1.75 6.58 -25.14
C VAL A 101 0.75 7.61 -25.64
N PHE A 102 -0.46 7.18 -25.96
CA PHE A 102 -1.58 8.06 -26.34
C PHE A 102 -2.65 8.00 -25.27
N SER A 103 -3.03 9.17 -24.76
CA SER A 103 -4.15 9.34 -23.84
C SER A 103 -5.31 10.04 -24.55
N GLU A 104 -6.50 10.00 -23.96
CA GLU A 104 -7.66 10.73 -24.49
C GLU A 104 -7.40 12.24 -24.61
N GLU A 105 -6.49 12.78 -23.78
CA GLU A 105 -6.18 14.21 -23.76
C GLU A 105 -5.11 14.63 -24.78
N SER A 106 -4.33 13.67 -25.32
CA SER A 106 -3.20 13.96 -26.21
C SER A 106 -3.16 12.99 -27.39
N ASN A 107 -3.55 13.50 -28.56
CA ASN A 107 -3.45 12.76 -29.83
C ASN A 107 -2.03 12.71 -30.38
N ASP A 108 -1.12 13.59 -29.95
CA ASP A 108 0.24 13.67 -30.49
C ASP A 108 1.13 12.50 -30.01
N GLY A 109 0.72 11.86 -28.91
CA GLY A 109 1.45 10.76 -28.29
C GLY A 109 2.75 11.23 -27.61
N TRP A 110 3.02 10.70 -26.42
CA TRP A 110 4.29 10.94 -25.74
C TRP A 110 5.31 9.86 -26.12
N LEU A 111 6.41 10.25 -26.76
CA LEU A 111 7.53 9.35 -27.05
C LEU A 111 8.27 8.99 -25.76
N VAL A 112 8.17 7.73 -25.36
CA VAL A 112 8.77 7.18 -24.16
C VAL A 112 10.25 6.90 -24.40
N ARG A 113 11.11 7.49 -23.56
CA ARG A 113 12.53 7.11 -23.53
C ARG A 113 12.68 5.82 -22.73
N ASP A 114 13.55 4.91 -23.21
CA ASP A 114 13.80 3.60 -22.58
C ASP A 114 14.15 3.69 -21.08
N GLU A 115 14.81 4.79 -20.69
CA GLU A 115 15.19 5.03 -19.30
C GLU A 115 14.01 5.16 -18.32
N TYR A 116 12.79 5.42 -18.81
CA TYR A 116 11.53 5.47 -18.06
C TYR A 116 10.73 4.16 -18.13
N VAL A 117 11.28 3.12 -18.75
CA VAL A 117 10.67 1.80 -18.85
C VAL A 117 11.32 0.85 -17.85
N ARG A 118 10.49 0.09 -17.17
CA ARG A 118 10.87 -1.05 -16.33
C ARG A 118 10.04 -2.26 -16.71
N ILE A 119 10.67 -3.43 -16.68
CA ILE A 119 10.06 -4.71 -17.00
C ILE A 119 10.22 -5.58 -15.76
N CYS A 120 9.25 -6.45 -15.46
CA CYS A 120 9.41 -7.49 -14.44
C CYS A 120 10.74 -8.22 -14.69
N PRO A 121 11.68 -8.26 -13.72
CA PRO A 121 12.99 -8.87 -13.93
C PRO A 121 12.90 -10.32 -14.40
N GLU A 122 12.01 -11.09 -13.80
CA GLU A 122 11.75 -12.50 -14.12
C GLU A 122 11.31 -12.69 -15.59
N TYR A 123 10.50 -11.77 -16.11
CA TYR A 123 10.07 -11.80 -17.50
C TYR A 123 11.14 -11.23 -18.45
N GLU A 124 11.93 -10.26 -18.00
CA GLU A 124 13.05 -9.73 -18.80
C GLU A 124 14.15 -10.78 -18.99
N GLU A 125 14.38 -11.64 -17.99
CA GLU A 125 15.33 -12.75 -18.05
C GLU A 125 14.86 -13.89 -18.96
N ASN A 126 13.58 -14.27 -18.87
CA ASN A 126 12.98 -15.27 -19.76
C ASN A 126 11.67 -14.74 -20.37
N PRO A 127 11.76 -14.00 -21.48
CA PRO A 127 10.57 -13.51 -22.17
C PRO A 127 9.80 -14.67 -22.82
N GLU A 128 8.74 -15.12 -22.15
CA GLU A 128 7.84 -16.17 -22.64
C GLU A 128 6.61 -15.58 -23.36
N GLU A 129 5.94 -16.38 -24.20
CA GLU A 129 4.65 -15.99 -24.78
C GLU A 129 3.52 -15.93 -23.72
N ASP A 130 2.48 -15.18 -24.06
CA ASP A 130 1.28 -14.80 -23.30
C ASP A 130 0.90 -15.69 -22.10
N GLY A 131 0.64 -15.04 -20.95
CA GLY A 131 -0.01 -15.67 -19.80
C GLY A 131 0.93 -16.04 -18.64
N SER A 132 2.21 -15.68 -18.72
CA SER A 132 3.12 -15.71 -17.57
C SER A 132 2.63 -14.75 -16.48
N PRO A 133 2.66 -15.12 -15.19
CA PRO A 133 2.35 -14.20 -14.09
C PRO A 133 3.33 -13.02 -14.02
N PHE A 134 4.47 -13.13 -14.69
CA PHE A 134 5.51 -12.11 -14.78
C PHE A 134 5.34 -11.18 -16.00
N ASP A 135 4.33 -11.38 -16.85
CA ASP A 135 4.09 -10.58 -18.06
C ASP A 135 3.53 -9.18 -17.73
N TRP A 136 4.32 -8.36 -17.05
CA TRP A 136 4.00 -6.99 -16.71
C TRP A 136 5.24 -6.09 -16.71
N GLY A 137 5.01 -4.81 -16.96
CA GLY A 137 6.03 -3.78 -16.87
C GLY A 137 5.40 -2.41 -16.72
N VAL A 138 6.26 -1.42 -16.50
CA VAL A 138 5.85 -0.06 -16.17
C VAL A 138 6.55 0.96 -17.03
N ILE A 139 5.77 1.98 -17.37
CA ILE A 139 6.23 3.21 -17.98
C ILE A 139 6.02 4.34 -16.97
N PHE A 140 7.08 5.08 -16.67
CA PHE A 140 7.04 6.25 -15.80
C PHE A 140 6.92 7.52 -16.64
N GLU A 141 5.74 8.11 -16.70
CA GLU A 141 5.50 9.37 -17.43
C GLU A 141 5.82 10.57 -16.53
N PRO A 142 6.82 11.41 -16.86
CA PRO A 142 7.10 12.62 -16.09
C PRO A 142 5.90 13.53 -16.00
N LYS A 143 5.52 13.93 -14.78
CA LYS A 143 4.55 15.01 -14.58
C LYS A 143 5.21 16.30 -15.03
N GLY A 144 4.97 16.69 -16.29
CA GLY A 144 5.42 17.97 -16.80
C GLY A 144 4.88 19.13 -15.94
N LYS A 145 5.46 20.32 -16.06
CA LYS A 145 4.89 21.55 -15.45
C LYS A 145 3.52 21.93 -16.03
N GLN A 146 2.96 21.14 -16.93
CA GLN A 146 1.63 21.36 -17.47
C GLN A 146 0.66 21.33 -16.30
N ARG A 147 0.18 22.52 -15.93
CA ARG A 147 -0.88 22.71 -14.94
C ARG A 147 -2.04 21.84 -15.39
N LEU A 148 -2.23 20.71 -14.71
CA LEU A 148 -3.50 20.00 -14.73
C LEU A 148 -4.56 21.09 -14.54
N LYS A 149 -5.43 21.26 -15.53
CA LYS A 149 -6.50 22.25 -15.43
C LYS A 149 -7.31 21.87 -14.19
N LYS A 150 -7.20 22.69 -13.13
CA LYS A 150 -7.98 22.57 -11.89
C LYS A 150 -9.42 22.26 -12.28
N GLY A 151 -9.90 21.06 -11.92
CA GLY A 151 -11.29 20.64 -12.17
C GLY A 151 -11.46 19.41 -13.08
N LYS A 152 -10.45 19.01 -13.86
CA LYS A 152 -10.43 17.64 -14.43
C LYS A 152 -9.67 16.75 -13.46
N GLY A 153 -10.39 15.92 -12.70
CA GLY A 153 -9.76 14.96 -11.80
C GLY A 153 -8.77 14.09 -12.59
N GLU A 154 -7.60 13.83 -12.01
CA GLU A 154 -6.67 12.85 -12.57
C GLU A 154 -7.36 11.47 -12.53
N HIS A 155 -7.89 11.03 -13.67
CA HIS A 155 -8.56 9.74 -13.77
C HIS A 155 -7.50 8.64 -13.87
N ARG A 156 -7.19 8.01 -12.74
CA ARG A 156 -6.28 6.88 -12.63
C ARG A 156 -6.99 5.72 -11.95
N PHE A 157 -6.57 4.49 -12.26
CA PHE A 157 -7.05 3.34 -11.50
C PHE A 157 -6.51 3.42 -10.08
N ARG A 158 -7.44 3.52 -9.13
CA ARG A 158 -7.15 3.33 -7.72
C ARG A 158 -7.00 1.82 -7.48
N TYR A 159 -5.92 1.44 -6.82
CA TYR A 159 -5.76 0.08 -6.31
C TYR A 159 -6.13 0.07 -4.83
N ASN A 160 -6.45 -1.11 -4.32
CA ASN A 160 -6.61 -1.33 -2.89
C ASN A 160 -5.64 -2.44 -2.48
N LEU A 161 -4.65 -2.07 -1.66
CA LEU A 161 -3.61 -2.97 -1.20
C LEU A 161 -4.19 -4.18 -0.44
N ALA A 162 -5.32 -4.02 0.26
CA ALA A 162 -5.96 -5.12 0.98
C ALA A 162 -6.37 -6.27 0.04
N PHE A 163 -6.82 -6.00 -1.19
CA PHE A 163 -7.15 -7.05 -2.17
C PHE A 163 -5.92 -7.73 -2.77
N ALA A 164 -4.77 -7.03 -2.76
CA ALA A 164 -3.50 -7.58 -3.23
C ALA A 164 -2.82 -8.45 -2.17
N VAL A 165 -2.98 -8.10 -0.89
CA VAL A 165 -2.44 -8.83 0.28
C VAL A 165 -3.33 -10.01 0.67
N ASN A 166 -4.63 -9.77 0.80
CA ASN A 166 -5.63 -10.77 1.17
C ASN A 166 -6.48 -11.06 -0.07
N PRO A 167 -5.98 -11.82 -1.07
CA PRO A 167 -6.86 -12.25 -2.15
C PRO A 167 -8.05 -12.98 -1.50
N PRO A 168 -9.29 -12.69 -1.90
CA PRO A 168 -10.45 -13.39 -1.37
C PRO A 168 -10.16 -14.89 -1.45
N SER A 169 -10.13 -15.55 -0.29
CA SER A 169 -10.03 -17.02 -0.28
C SER A 169 -11.18 -17.56 -1.13
N HIS A 170 -11.03 -18.74 -1.73
CA HIS A 170 -12.09 -19.37 -2.56
C HIS A 170 -13.49 -19.36 -1.90
N ARG A 171 -13.60 -19.20 -0.58
CA ARG A 171 -14.88 -19.10 0.14
C ARG A 171 -15.57 -17.73 0.03
N GLU A 172 -14.83 -16.64 -0.19
CA GLU A 172 -15.39 -15.30 -0.44
C GLU A 172 -15.61 -15.04 -1.93
N GLU A 173 -15.73 -16.11 -2.73
CA GLU A 173 -16.09 -16.08 -4.13
C GLU A 173 -17.27 -15.15 -4.41
N ASN A 174 -18.17 -14.84 -3.47
CA ASN A 174 -19.32 -13.99 -3.76
C ASN A 174 -18.95 -12.59 -4.29
N VAL A 175 -17.92 -11.90 -3.78
CA VAL A 175 -17.56 -10.56 -4.28
C VAL A 175 -16.78 -10.65 -5.59
N LEU A 176 -15.81 -11.56 -5.67
CA LEU A 176 -15.00 -11.76 -6.89
C LEU A 176 -15.84 -12.33 -8.04
N PHE A 177 -16.74 -13.27 -7.74
CA PHE A 177 -17.70 -13.83 -8.67
C PHE A 177 -18.78 -12.82 -9.03
N GLN A 178 -19.19 -11.92 -8.12
CA GLN A 178 -20.01 -10.75 -8.49
C GLN A 178 -19.26 -9.81 -9.43
N PHE A 179 -17.97 -9.54 -9.21
CA PHE A 179 -17.15 -8.73 -10.09
C PHE A 179 -16.98 -9.37 -11.48
N MET A 180 -16.75 -10.69 -11.53
CA MET A 180 -16.73 -11.45 -12.79
C MET A 180 -18.11 -11.52 -13.47
N LYS A 181 -19.19 -11.67 -12.69
CA LYS A 181 -20.58 -11.60 -13.18
C LYS A 181 -20.99 -10.20 -13.63
N ALA A 182 -20.35 -9.15 -13.12
CA ALA A 182 -20.62 -7.78 -13.55
C ALA A 182 -20.24 -7.55 -15.03
N HIS A 183 -19.73 -8.57 -15.72
CA HIS A 183 -19.40 -8.54 -17.14
C HIS A 183 -18.52 -7.33 -17.50
N ILE A 184 -17.62 -6.94 -16.58
CA ILE A 184 -16.64 -5.88 -16.81
C ILE A 184 -15.63 -6.42 -17.82
N LYS A 185 -15.94 -6.23 -19.09
CA LYS A 185 -15.11 -6.62 -20.22
C LYS A 185 -14.10 -5.50 -20.46
N ILE A 186 -12.93 -5.60 -19.83
CA ILE A 186 -11.79 -4.72 -20.15
C ILE A 186 -11.41 -4.99 -21.61
N SER A 187 -11.91 -4.13 -22.49
CA SER A 187 -11.71 -4.24 -23.93
C SER A 187 -10.46 -3.45 -24.27
N GLY A 188 -9.31 -4.12 -24.42
CA GLY A 188 -8.12 -3.48 -24.98
C GLY A 188 -8.35 -3.02 -26.42
N TYR A 189 -7.48 -2.16 -26.94
CA TYR A 189 -7.52 -1.75 -28.34
C TYR A 189 -7.25 -2.98 -29.23
N LYS A 190 -8.29 -3.53 -29.86
CA LYS A 190 -8.11 -4.52 -30.93
C LYS A 190 -7.66 -3.80 -32.19
N ASN A 191 -6.54 -4.25 -32.76
CA ASN A 191 -6.16 -3.87 -34.12
C ASN A 191 -7.35 -4.07 -35.07
N LYS A 192 -7.65 -3.08 -35.91
CA LYS A 192 -8.66 -3.20 -36.99
C LYS A 192 -8.23 -4.19 -38.11
N GLY A 193 -7.51 -5.24 -37.77
CA GLY A 193 -7.34 -6.42 -38.61
C GLY A 193 -8.43 -7.42 -38.25
N LYS A 194 -9.34 -7.70 -39.18
CA LYS A 194 -10.27 -8.83 -39.08
C LYS A 194 -9.45 -10.12 -38.90
N ILE A 195 -9.24 -10.54 -37.66
CA ILE A 195 -8.89 -11.92 -37.37
C ILE A 195 -10.05 -12.41 -36.50
N GLU A 196 -10.96 -13.14 -37.14
CA GLU A 196 -11.94 -13.99 -36.48
C GLU A 196 -11.18 -15.09 -35.71
N ARG A 197 -10.63 -14.77 -34.54
CA ARG A 197 -10.29 -15.81 -33.58
C ARG A 197 -11.60 -16.27 -32.94
N GLN A 198 -12.16 -17.35 -33.47
CA GLN A 198 -13.00 -18.27 -32.71
C GLN A 198 -12.12 -18.88 -31.61
N GLY A 199 -12.06 -18.19 -30.48
CA GLY A 199 -11.22 -18.58 -29.35
C GLY A 199 -11.41 -17.54 -28.27
N THR A 200 -12.33 -17.81 -27.35
CA THR A 200 -12.45 -17.10 -26.08
C THR A 200 -11.25 -17.46 -25.23
N ASP A 201 -10.06 -16.98 -25.57
CA ASP A 201 -9.00 -16.85 -24.56
C ASP A 201 -9.26 -15.52 -23.86
N PRO A 202 -9.90 -15.52 -22.67
CA PRO A 202 -9.95 -14.32 -21.86
C PRO A 202 -8.49 -13.94 -21.60
N GLY A 203 -8.08 -12.75 -22.05
CA GLY A 203 -6.74 -12.26 -21.81
C GLY A 203 -6.41 -12.42 -20.34
N LYS A 204 -5.41 -13.25 -20.02
CA LYS A 204 -4.91 -13.44 -18.67
C LYS A 204 -4.09 -12.21 -18.32
N GLY A 205 -4.76 -11.13 -17.92
CA GLY A 205 -4.06 -9.96 -17.37
C GLY A 205 -3.31 -10.34 -16.10
N VAL A 206 -2.13 -9.77 -15.88
CA VAL A 206 -1.42 -9.90 -14.61
C VAL A 206 -2.28 -9.30 -13.49
N ARG A 207 -2.54 -10.12 -12.46
CA ARG A 207 -3.23 -9.66 -11.26
C ARG A 207 -2.24 -8.88 -10.41
N LEU A 208 -2.63 -7.67 -9.99
CA LEU A 208 -1.89 -6.91 -8.99
C LEU A 208 -1.93 -7.67 -7.65
N ASN A 209 -0.87 -8.41 -7.36
CA ASN A 209 -0.62 -9.02 -6.06
C ASN A 209 0.36 -8.14 -5.26
N LEU A 210 0.64 -8.54 -4.02
CA LEU A 210 1.53 -7.78 -3.14
C LEU A 210 2.95 -7.65 -3.72
N ASP A 211 3.51 -8.70 -4.32
CA ASP A 211 4.88 -8.69 -4.85
C ASP A 211 5.04 -7.69 -5.98
N VAL A 212 4.10 -7.70 -6.93
CA VAL A 212 4.05 -6.72 -8.03
C VAL A 212 3.96 -5.31 -7.45
N LEU A 213 3.02 -5.04 -6.53
CA LEU A 213 2.88 -3.71 -5.93
C LEU A 213 4.14 -3.28 -5.16
N GLN A 214 4.79 -4.18 -4.45
CA GLN A 214 6.03 -3.89 -3.73
C GLN A 214 7.15 -3.48 -4.67
N GLN A 215 7.37 -4.25 -5.74
CA GLN A 215 8.37 -3.89 -6.74
C GLN A 215 8.05 -2.57 -7.42
N LEU A 216 6.76 -2.30 -7.69
CA LEU A 216 6.30 -1.01 -8.20
C LEU A 216 6.61 0.14 -7.23
N PHE A 217 6.37 -0.05 -5.93
CA PHE A 217 6.65 0.96 -4.91
C PHE A 217 8.13 1.24 -4.76
N ASP A 218 8.97 0.22 -4.90
CA ASP A 218 10.43 0.36 -4.87
C ASP A 218 10.92 1.14 -6.10
N TRP A 219 10.45 0.81 -7.31
CA TRP A 219 10.78 1.58 -8.50
C TRP A 219 10.27 3.03 -8.45
N ALA A 220 9.07 3.24 -7.90
CA ALA A 220 8.47 4.56 -7.74
C ALA A 220 8.99 5.33 -6.52
N GLY A 221 9.92 4.77 -5.73
CA GLY A 221 10.55 5.45 -4.59
C GLY A 221 9.57 5.91 -3.51
N VAL A 222 8.48 5.16 -3.32
CA VAL A 222 7.40 5.51 -2.37
C VAL A 222 7.33 4.56 -1.17
N ALA A 223 7.89 3.36 -1.29
CA ALA A 223 8.08 2.48 -0.15
C ALA A 223 9.22 2.99 0.74
N ARG A 224 9.08 2.80 2.05
CA ARG A 224 10.19 2.89 3.00
C ARG A 224 10.42 1.50 3.55
N ARG A 225 11.66 1.01 3.50
CA ARG A 225 11.99 -0.36 3.88
C ARG A 225 12.81 -0.38 5.16
N SER A 226 12.50 -1.32 6.05
CA SER A 226 13.27 -1.56 7.27
C SER A 226 13.56 -0.28 8.08
N VAL A 227 12.49 0.48 8.35
CA VAL A 227 12.57 1.70 9.16
C VAL A 227 11.92 1.50 10.52
N SER A 228 12.50 2.10 11.56
CA SER A 228 11.88 2.21 12.87
C SER A 228 11.15 3.54 12.99
N LEU A 229 10.05 3.55 13.74
CA LEU A 229 9.29 4.76 14.03
C LEU A 229 9.80 5.40 15.33
N LYS A 230 10.37 6.60 15.23
CA LYS A 230 10.93 7.36 16.36
C LYS A 230 10.09 8.61 16.64
N GLY A 231 9.80 8.90 17.91
CA GLY A 231 9.25 10.17 18.35
C GLY A 231 10.22 11.33 18.05
N TYR A 232 9.70 12.41 17.50
CA TYR A 232 10.48 13.59 17.13
C TYR A 232 10.40 14.65 18.25
N ASN A 233 11.53 15.30 18.51
CA ASN A 233 11.67 16.37 19.50
C ASN A 233 11.25 15.99 20.93
N THR A 234 11.60 14.78 21.37
CA THR A 234 11.41 14.36 22.77
C THR A 234 12.49 15.00 23.64
N GLU A 235 12.29 16.23 24.12
CA GLU A 235 13.30 17.02 24.85
C GLU A 235 14.02 16.22 25.96
N ARG A 236 13.26 15.41 26.72
CA ARG A 236 13.78 14.57 27.81
C ARG A 236 14.71 13.45 27.32
N PHE A 237 14.52 12.97 26.10
CA PHE A 237 15.19 11.78 25.53
C PHE A 237 15.72 12.06 24.13
N HIS A 238 16.26 13.26 23.89
CA HIS A 238 16.73 13.67 22.58
C HIS A 238 17.80 12.72 22.03
N ASP A 239 18.73 12.31 22.90
CA ASP A 239 19.91 11.52 22.53
C ASP A 239 19.54 10.04 22.26
N GLU A 240 18.72 9.45 23.12
CA GLU A 240 18.28 8.06 22.97
C GLU A 240 17.19 7.92 21.92
N GLY A 241 16.18 8.79 21.99
CA GLY A 241 14.93 8.69 21.25
C GLY A 241 13.91 7.74 21.90
N LEU A 242 12.63 7.98 21.61
CA LEU A 242 11.53 7.07 21.92
C LEU A 242 11.08 6.36 20.64
N TYR A 243 10.87 5.04 20.70
CA TYR A 243 10.52 4.23 19.53
C TYR A 243 9.26 3.42 19.78
N LEU A 244 8.48 3.19 18.73
CA LEU A 244 7.41 2.20 18.76
C LEU A 244 8.02 0.80 18.68
N ARG A 245 7.66 -0.06 19.64
CA ARG A 245 8.12 -1.46 19.73
C ARG A 245 6.94 -2.41 19.84
N PHE A 246 7.04 -3.57 19.21
CA PHE A 246 6.17 -4.71 19.50
C PHE A 246 7.00 -5.82 20.19
N PRO A 247 6.71 -6.19 21.45
CA PRO A 247 7.46 -7.23 22.16
C PRO A 247 7.32 -8.65 21.60
N SER A 248 6.12 -8.99 21.13
CA SER A 248 5.75 -10.27 20.51
C SER A 248 4.60 -10.04 19.51
N PRO A 249 4.26 -11.02 18.65
CA PRO A 249 3.13 -10.91 17.71
C PRO A 249 1.78 -10.60 18.39
N GLU A 250 1.56 -11.10 19.60
CA GLU A 250 0.32 -10.97 20.36
C GLU A 250 0.28 -9.74 21.26
N ALA A 251 1.43 -9.09 21.46
CA ALA A 251 1.57 -7.95 22.35
C ALA A 251 1.11 -6.64 21.70
N PHE A 252 0.61 -5.73 22.55
CA PHE A 252 0.36 -4.35 22.17
C PHE A 252 1.67 -3.60 21.92
N GLY A 253 1.60 -2.58 21.06
CA GLY A 253 2.68 -1.64 20.85
C GLY A 253 3.04 -0.92 22.14
N ARG A 254 4.34 -0.78 22.38
CA ARG A 254 4.94 -0.09 23.53
C ARG A 254 5.85 1.03 23.08
N VAL A 255 6.09 1.99 23.95
CA VAL A 255 7.12 3.01 23.77
C VAL A 255 8.41 2.49 24.40
N ARG A 256 9.49 2.45 23.63
CA ARG A 256 10.82 2.02 24.08
C ARG A 256 11.78 3.20 24.10
N LEU A 257 12.60 3.30 25.14
CA LEU A 257 13.73 4.23 25.18
C LEU A 257 14.95 3.63 24.46
N GLY A 258 15.45 4.35 23.45
CA GLY A 258 16.67 3.99 22.73
C GLY A 258 16.49 2.95 21.62
N ALA A 259 17.38 3.00 20.63
CA ALA A 259 17.40 2.09 19.49
C ALA A 259 18.19 0.79 19.75
N HIS A 260 18.95 0.72 20.86
CA HIS A 260 19.76 -0.45 21.16
C HIS A 260 18.85 -1.67 21.33
N GLU A 261 19.13 -2.75 20.59
CA GLU A 261 18.32 -3.97 20.53
C GLU A 261 16.85 -3.73 20.17
N LEU A 262 16.56 -2.64 19.45
CA LEU A 262 15.23 -2.38 18.90
C LEU A 262 14.96 -3.37 17.77
N ASN A 263 14.46 -4.55 18.12
CA ASN A 263 14.00 -5.57 17.20
C ASN A 263 12.62 -5.21 16.62
N THR A 264 12.44 -3.97 16.16
CA THR A 264 11.17 -3.52 15.56
C THR A 264 11.49 -2.61 14.37
N ALA A 265 11.28 -3.14 13.18
CA ALA A 265 11.44 -2.44 11.91
C ALA A 265 10.19 -2.67 11.06
N PHE A 266 9.85 -1.68 10.23
CA PHE A 266 8.66 -1.67 9.41
C PHE A 266 9.01 -1.42 7.96
N ASP A 267 8.24 -2.06 7.07
CA ASP A 267 8.03 -1.57 5.73
C ASP A 267 6.78 -0.67 5.71
N ILE A 268 6.95 0.54 5.21
CA ILE A 268 5.87 1.52 5.05
C ILE A 268 5.47 1.53 3.58
N LEU A 269 4.26 1.04 3.31
CA LEU A 269 3.77 0.84 1.95
C LEU A 269 2.59 1.78 1.68
N PRO A 270 2.51 2.41 0.49
CA PRO A 270 1.32 3.14 0.08
C PRO A 270 0.10 2.22 0.01
N ALA A 271 -1.02 2.68 0.56
CA ALA A 271 -2.30 1.97 0.53
C ALA A 271 -3.32 2.61 -0.42
N GLY A 272 -3.06 3.83 -0.90
CA GLY A 272 -3.92 4.55 -1.82
C GLY A 272 -4.10 6.02 -1.42
N ARG A 273 -5.32 6.53 -1.56
CA ARG A 273 -5.68 7.90 -1.17
C ARG A 273 -7.00 7.98 -0.42
N THR A 274 -7.14 8.99 0.43
CA THR A 274 -8.43 9.40 1.01
C THR A 274 -9.35 10.00 -0.06
N ALA A 275 -10.60 10.31 0.31
CA ALA A 275 -11.54 10.99 -0.59
C ALA A 275 -11.05 12.41 -0.93
N GLU A 276 -10.34 13.03 0.00
CA GLU A 276 -9.71 14.35 -0.08
C GLU A 276 -8.42 14.32 -0.91
N GLY A 277 -7.94 13.13 -1.28
CA GLY A 277 -6.76 12.93 -2.12
C GLY A 277 -5.45 12.80 -1.36
N GLU A 278 -5.48 12.73 -0.02
CA GLU A 278 -4.29 12.54 0.81
C GLU A 278 -3.74 11.14 0.63
N ALA A 279 -2.40 11.01 0.57
CA ALA A 279 -1.75 9.72 0.48
C ALA A 279 -1.94 8.91 1.76
N THR A 280 -2.30 7.64 1.62
CA THR A 280 -2.45 6.73 2.75
C THR A 280 -1.41 5.63 2.73
N TYR A 281 -1.09 5.11 3.92
CA TYR A 281 0.01 4.19 4.15
C TYR A 281 -0.40 3.09 5.12
N VAL A 282 0.29 1.96 5.06
CA VAL A 282 0.20 0.87 6.03
C VAL A 282 1.59 0.49 6.50
N PHE A 283 1.66 -0.05 7.72
CA PHE A 283 2.90 -0.44 8.36
C PHE A 283 2.92 -1.96 8.42
N ARG A 284 3.90 -2.57 7.77
CA ARG A 284 4.17 -4.01 7.84
C ARG A 284 5.38 -4.23 8.72
N LEU A 285 5.21 -4.88 9.86
CA LEU A 285 6.32 -5.28 10.72
C LEU A 285 7.18 -6.31 10.00
N LEU A 286 8.49 -6.08 10.01
CA LEU A 286 9.49 -7.08 9.65
C LEU A 286 9.72 -7.98 10.86
N GLN A 287 9.27 -9.22 10.76
CA GLN A 287 9.35 -10.18 11.86
C GLN A 287 10.82 -10.36 12.31
N PRO A 288 11.13 -10.07 13.59
CA PRO A 288 12.46 -10.26 14.12
C PRO A 288 12.90 -11.73 14.09
N PRO A 289 14.21 -12.00 13.99
CA PRO A 289 14.74 -13.35 14.16
C PRO A 289 14.29 -13.97 15.49
N GLY A 290 13.83 -15.22 15.44
CA GLY A 290 13.41 -15.98 16.62
C GLY A 290 11.94 -15.83 17.03
N TRP A 291 11.18 -14.93 16.40
CA TRP A 291 9.72 -14.92 16.55
C TRP A 291 9.09 -16.16 15.88
N PRO A 292 8.00 -16.71 16.42
CA PRO A 292 7.32 -17.85 15.81
C PRO A 292 6.81 -17.49 14.40
N THR A 293 7.24 -18.24 13.39
CA THR A 293 6.81 -18.06 11.99
C THR A 293 5.54 -18.86 11.66
N GLU A 294 5.09 -19.71 12.59
CA GLU A 294 3.90 -20.53 12.44
C GLU A 294 2.64 -19.65 12.54
N GLY A 295 2.14 -19.17 11.40
CA GLY A 295 0.76 -18.68 11.29
C GLY A 295 0.56 -17.34 10.58
N ALA A 296 1.60 -16.54 10.35
CA ALA A 296 1.46 -15.26 9.66
C ALA A 296 2.69 -14.92 8.82
N GLU A 297 2.55 -14.94 7.49
CA GLU A 297 3.60 -14.48 6.57
C GLU A 297 3.86 -12.97 6.72
N TYR A 298 2.83 -12.21 7.14
CA TYR A 298 2.88 -10.76 7.29
C TYR A 298 2.21 -10.33 8.59
N LEU A 299 2.82 -9.38 9.29
CA LEU A 299 2.26 -8.73 10.47
C LEU A 299 2.03 -7.25 10.17
N TRP A 300 0.77 -6.84 10.06
CA TRP A 300 0.36 -5.47 9.78
C TRP A 300 0.03 -4.75 11.08
N VAL A 301 0.44 -3.49 11.22
CA VAL A 301 0.02 -2.68 12.36
C VAL A 301 -1.45 -2.32 12.18
N LEU A 302 -2.28 -2.69 13.15
CA LEU A 302 -3.65 -2.24 13.30
C LEU A 302 -3.68 -1.16 14.39
N TRP A 303 -4.24 -0.01 14.03
CA TRP A 303 -4.39 1.13 14.91
C TRP A 303 -5.77 1.06 15.56
N ASP A 304 -5.83 1.02 16.89
CA ASP A 304 -7.08 0.93 17.66
C ASP A 304 -7.26 2.18 18.56
N PRO A 305 -7.67 3.33 17.99
CA PRO A 305 -7.94 4.55 18.74
C PRO A 305 -9.08 4.46 19.74
N ALA A 306 -9.93 3.43 19.67
CA ALA A 306 -10.99 3.21 20.65
C ALA A 306 -10.44 2.65 21.97
N ARG A 307 -9.31 1.94 21.91
CA ARG A 307 -8.67 1.31 23.06
C ARG A 307 -7.28 1.85 23.37
N ASP A 308 -6.92 2.97 22.75
CA ASP A 308 -5.60 3.60 22.90
C ASP A 308 -4.45 2.61 22.77
N ARG A 309 -4.42 1.86 21.67
CA ARG A 309 -3.35 0.87 21.42
C ARG A 309 -3.08 0.62 19.95
N ALA A 310 -1.87 0.18 19.66
CA ALA A 310 -1.52 -0.43 18.39
C ALA A 310 -1.33 -1.95 18.59
N VAL A 311 -1.79 -2.77 17.67
CA VAL A 311 -1.59 -4.24 17.68
C VAL A 311 -1.09 -4.71 16.33
N LEU A 312 -0.59 -5.94 16.27
CA LEU A 312 -0.27 -6.60 15.01
C LEU A 312 -1.46 -7.46 14.58
N SER A 313 -1.69 -7.53 13.27
CA SER A 313 -2.66 -8.40 12.66
C SER A 313 -2.02 -9.20 11.53
N PRO A 314 -2.32 -10.52 11.40
CA PRO A 314 -1.88 -11.32 10.27
C PRO A 314 -2.53 -10.89 8.94
N THR A 315 -3.61 -10.10 9.00
CA THR A 315 -4.36 -9.66 7.81
C THR A 315 -4.40 -8.14 7.73
N LEU A 316 -4.28 -7.61 6.53
CA LEU A 316 -4.40 -6.16 6.32
C LEU A 316 -5.86 -5.71 6.48
N HIS A 317 -6.15 -4.90 7.51
CA HIS A 317 -7.48 -4.35 7.77
C HIS A 317 -7.59 -2.89 7.35
N LYS A 318 -8.82 -2.40 7.18
CA LYS A 318 -9.07 -0.96 6.99
C LYS A 318 -8.52 -0.09 8.12
N TYR A 319 -8.44 -0.63 9.35
CA TYR A 319 -7.87 0.05 10.52
C TYR A 319 -6.34 0.01 10.59
N SER A 320 -5.69 -0.61 9.60
CA SER A 320 -4.23 -0.57 9.45
C SER A 320 -3.74 0.65 8.65
N VAL A 321 -4.66 1.39 8.06
CA VAL A 321 -4.37 2.49 7.14
C VAL A 321 -4.23 3.80 7.93
N VAL A 322 -3.23 4.60 7.58
CA VAL A 322 -2.96 5.92 8.18
C VAL A 322 -2.67 6.96 7.11
N VAL A 323 -2.87 8.23 7.44
CA VAL A 323 -2.26 9.38 6.76
C VAL A 323 -1.03 9.81 7.54
N LEU A 324 0.05 10.14 6.81
CA LEU A 324 1.27 10.72 7.38
C LEU A 324 1.26 12.23 7.15
N TYR A 325 0.62 12.96 8.07
CA TYR A 325 0.40 14.40 7.94
C TYR A 325 1.68 15.19 8.19
N LYS A 326 2.02 16.13 7.31
CA LYS A 326 3.19 17.01 7.44
C LYS A 326 2.76 18.47 7.44
N ILE A 327 3.08 19.20 8.51
CA ILE A 327 2.93 20.67 8.55
C ILE A 327 3.83 21.30 7.47
N ASP A 328 5.08 20.86 7.41
CA ASP A 328 6.09 21.35 6.47
C ASP A 328 6.63 20.17 5.65
N PRO A 329 6.25 20.04 4.37
CA PRO A 329 6.72 18.96 3.50
C PRO A 329 8.25 18.91 3.32
N SER A 330 8.96 20.01 3.59
CA SER A 330 10.43 20.06 3.53
C SER A 330 11.09 19.40 4.74
N LYS A 331 10.34 19.22 5.83
CA LYS A 331 10.82 18.59 7.05
C LYS A 331 10.55 17.09 7.06
N PRO A 332 11.40 16.30 7.76
CA PRO A 332 11.22 14.86 7.84
C PRO A 332 10.07 14.47 8.77
N GLN A 333 9.68 15.34 9.70
CA GLN A 333 8.67 15.04 10.71
C GLN A 333 7.25 14.97 10.15
N PHE A 334 6.44 14.08 10.73
CA PHE A 334 5.04 13.91 10.40
C PHE A 334 4.25 13.43 11.63
N SER A 335 2.93 13.48 11.53
CA SER A 335 2.00 12.92 12.51
C SER A 335 1.21 11.80 11.87
N ILE A 336 0.84 10.81 12.66
CA ILE A 336 0.15 9.60 12.17
C ILE A 336 -1.32 9.71 12.54
N LEU A 337 -2.17 9.73 11.50
CA LEU A 337 -3.62 9.83 11.63
C LEU A 337 -4.26 8.53 11.14
N PRO A 338 -4.78 7.67 12.03
CA PRO A 338 -5.53 6.47 11.63
C PRO A 338 -6.75 6.82 10.80
N VAL A 339 -6.84 6.26 9.59
CA VAL A 339 -8.00 6.48 8.72
C VAL A 339 -8.86 5.22 8.66
N GLY A 340 -10.16 5.40 8.55
CA GLY A 340 -11.12 4.30 8.44
C GLY A 340 -11.70 3.79 9.75
N VAL A 341 -11.16 4.20 10.90
CA VAL A 341 -11.78 4.01 12.21
C VAL A 341 -12.90 5.06 12.38
N PRO A 342 -14.07 4.72 12.97
CA PRO A 342 -15.03 5.73 13.42
C PRO A 342 -14.33 6.76 14.32
N GLY A 343 -14.36 8.05 13.95
CA GLY A 343 -13.61 9.11 14.65
C GLY A 343 -12.09 9.09 14.43
N GLY A 344 -11.55 8.22 13.57
CA GLY A 344 -10.10 8.12 13.33
C GLY A 344 -9.48 9.38 12.75
N GLY A 345 -10.22 10.07 11.86
CA GLY A 345 -9.80 11.37 11.32
C GLY A 345 -9.76 12.49 12.37
N GLU A 346 -10.25 12.24 13.58
CA GLU A 346 -10.25 13.16 14.72
C GLU A 346 -9.24 12.73 15.79
N LYS A 347 -8.35 11.78 15.48
CA LYS A 347 -7.33 11.30 16.40
C LYS A 347 -5.95 11.17 15.75
N GLN A 348 -4.91 11.43 16.55
CA GLN A 348 -3.51 11.27 16.17
C GLN A 348 -2.77 10.35 17.14
N LEU A 349 -1.81 9.59 16.63
CA LEU A 349 -0.95 8.74 17.47
C LEU A 349 -0.11 9.61 18.43
N ILE A 350 -0.01 9.18 19.68
CA ILE A 350 0.84 9.74 20.72
C ILE A 350 1.72 8.63 21.30
N MET A 351 2.98 8.97 21.57
CA MET A 351 3.90 8.13 22.37
C MET A 351 4.34 8.92 23.60
N GLY A 352 3.75 8.58 24.74
CA GLY A 352 4.07 9.17 26.04
C GLY A 352 5.41 8.70 26.59
N SER A 353 5.84 9.35 27.67
CA SER A 353 7.13 9.09 28.30
C SER A 353 7.15 9.45 29.79
N GLU A 354 5.97 9.48 30.42
CA GLU A 354 5.80 9.78 31.83
C GLU A 354 6.51 8.72 32.68
N TYR A 355 6.36 7.45 32.31
CA TYR A 355 6.87 6.28 33.06
C TYR A 355 8.21 5.76 32.54
N ILE A 356 8.87 6.51 31.65
CA ILE A 356 10.21 6.19 31.16
C ILE A 356 11.22 7.01 31.97
N HIS A 357 12.20 6.33 32.56
CA HIS A 357 13.29 6.96 33.32
C HIS A 357 14.64 6.52 32.75
N ARG A 358 15.57 7.47 32.59
CA ARG A 358 16.89 7.20 32.01
C ARG A 358 17.73 6.32 32.94
N GLU A 359 17.51 6.48 34.24
CA GLU A 359 18.17 5.74 35.30
C GLU A 359 17.88 4.22 35.19
N ASP A 360 16.73 3.85 34.63
CA ASP A 360 16.33 2.45 34.49
C ASP A 360 17.10 1.71 33.37
N LEU A 361 17.84 2.44 32.52
CA LEU A 361 18.68 1.82 31.47
C LEU A 361 19.73 0.87 32.05
N CYS A 362 20.14 1.06 33.31
CA CYS A 362 21.08 0.16 33.97
C CYS A 362 20.48 -1.22 34.29
N TYR A 363 19.16 -1.37 34.28
CA TYR A 363 18.45 -2.63 34.49
C TYR A 363 18.11 -3.34 33.17
N GLY A 364 18.45 -2.74 32.03
CA GLY A 364 18.21 -3.28 30.70
C GLY A 364 17.22 -2.43 29.90
N PRO A 365 16.50 -3.04 28.94
CA PRO A 365 15.52 -2.33 28.13
C PRO A 365 14.43 -1.60 28.93
N VAL A 366 14.25 -0.31 28.68
CA VAL A 366 13.21 0.53 29.33
C VAL A 366 12.06 0.76 28.37
N GLU A 367 10.85 0.38 28.81
CA GLU A 367 9.63 0.43 28.01
C GLU A 367 8.42 0.84 28.83
N SER A 368 7.45 1.49 28.19
CA SER A 368 6.16 1.82 28.77
C SER A 368 5.00 1.47 27.82
N SER A 369 3.80 1.36 28.38
CA SER A 369 2.56 1.11 27.62
C SER A 369 1.93 2.40 27.09
N GLU A 370 2.68 3.50 27.01
CA GLU A 370 2.16 4.85 26.72
C GLU A 370 1.95 5.13 25.22
N VAL A 371 1.54 4.12 24.45
CA VAL A 371 1.03 4.30 23.10
C VAL A 371 -0.45 4.66 23.21
N SER A 372 -0.88 5.80 22.69
CA SER A 372 -2.28 6.25 22.79
C SER A 372 -2.71 7.09 21.58
N PHE A 373 -3.96 7.53 21.55
CA PHE A 373 -4.48 8.41 20.51
C PHE A 373 -5.21 9.63 21.08
N GLY A 374 -4.60 10.80 20.92
CA GLY A 374 -5.19 12.07 21.33
C GLY A 374 -6.04 12.71 20.24
N PRO A 375 -6.81 13.77 20.57
CA PRO A 375 -7.61 14.49 19.60
C PRO A 375 -6.74 15.10 18.48
N TRP A 376 -7.33 15.19 17.30
CA TRP A 376 -6.81 15.89 16.13
C TRP A 376 -7.77 17.03 15.78
N ASP A 377 -7.33 18.25 16.03
CA ASP A 377 -8.03 19.51 15.73
C ASP A 377 -7.43 20.24 14.52
N GLY A 378 -6.49 19.60 13.82
CA GLY A 378 -5.72 20.18 12.72
C GLY A 378 -4.29 20.55 13.11
N ASP A 379 -3.98 20.63 14.41
CA ASP A 379 -2.65 20.92 14.90
C ASP A 379 -2.01 19.67 15.53
N PRO A 380 -0.88 19.18 14.98
CA PRO A 380 -0.22 18.04 15.57
C PRO A 380 0.41 18.30 16.92
N THR A 381 0.13 17.40 17.86
CA THR A 381 0.69 17.41 19.21
C THR A 381 1.83 16.42 19.36
N SER A 382 1.93 15.44 18.46
CA SER A 382 2.99 14.44 18.43
C SER A 382 3.57 14.33 17.04
N PHE A 383 4.89 14.33 16.96
CA PHE A 383 5.63 14.23 15.71
C PHE A 383 6.51 12.98 15.72
N PHE A 384 6.73 12.42 14.55
CA PHE A 384 7.52 11.22 14.33
C PHE A 384 8.45 11.40 13.15
N ILE A 385 9.53 10.63 13.14
CA ILE A 385 10.41 10.45 12.00
C ILE A 385 10.64 8.96 11.78
N PHE A 386 10.97 8.61 10.54
CA PHE A 386 11.50 7.29 10.22
C PHE A 386 13.01 7.30 10.38
N VAL A 387 13.55 6.29 11.08
CA VAL A 387 14.98 6.07 11.23
C VAL A 387 15.31 4.75 10.54
N GLN A 388 16.33 4.74 9.69
CA GLN A 388 16.78 3.50 9.05
C GLN A 388 17.33 2.56 10.13
N GLY A 389 16.91 1.28 10.12
CA GLY A 389 17.51 0.27 10.97
C GLY A 389 19.02 0.19 10.72
N THR A 390 19.80 0.06 11.80
CA THR A 390 21.26 -0.15 11.75
C THR A 390 21.64 -1.55 11.32
#